data_AF-A0A8C4T1G6-F1
#
_entry.id   AF-A0A8C4T1G6-F1
#
_cell.length_a   1.000
_cell.length_b   1.000
_cell.length_c   1.000
_cell.angle_alpha   90.00
_cell.angle_beta   90.00
_cell.angle_gamma   90.00
#
_symmetry.space_group_name_H-M   'P 1'
#
loop_
_entity.id
_entity.type
_entity.pdbx_description
1 polymer ?
#
loop_
_entity_poly.entity_id
_entity_poly.type
_entity_poly.pdbx_seq_one_letter_code
_entity_poly.pdbx_strand_id
1 'polypeptide(L)'
;LKKECNAVIEAIISKKNTPLGSNVIYDGENKKNMKITPKIFSTFPQESPFINLTYENCSVVGNGGILEDSGCGIQIDNSDFVIRCNLPPLNKDVGYKTNLVTANPSILFEKHFVDSADVYGTTLLALPAFSYKRNTAVSFRALYTLQDFKSQVQPIFLNPKYLQNLAEFWRHHGFQASQLSSGFTIVSLALELCHNIHIYGFWPFTVGLEGQHLRHHYYDDCKAKTIHNLPAEFRWLLTLHKKGILQMHLGKCK
;
A
#
# COMPACT_ATOMS: atom_id res chain seq x y z
N LEU A 1 -9.02 -15.30 4.18
CA LEU A 1 -8.51 -14.30 3.22
C LEU A 1 -8.52 -14.82 1.78
N LYS A 2 -7.60 -15.67 1.33
CA LYS A 2 -7.53 -16.18 -0.09
C LYS A 2 -8.82 -16.85 -0.64
N LYS A 3 -9.76 -17.24 0.22
CA LYS A 3 -11.08 -17.79 -0.18
C LYS A 3 -12.13 -16.72 -0.48
N GLU A 4 -11.99 -15.54 0.12
CA GLU A 4 -12.96 -14.43 0.06
C GLU A 4 -12.41 -13.25 -0.74
N CYS A 5 -11.08 -13.16 -0.85
CA CYS A 5 -10.32 -12.19 -1.63
C CYS A 5 -9.42 -12.93 -2.61
N ASN A 6 -9.07 -12.26 -3.71
CA ASN A 6 -8.14 -12.78 -4.71
C ASN A 6 -7.22 -11.66 -5.18
N ALA A 7 -6.17 -11.38 -4.41
CA ALA A 7 -5.21 -10.34 -4.76
C ALA A 7 -4.57 -10.53 -6.14
N VAL A 8 -4.30 -11.79 -6.53
CA VAL A 8 -3.64 -12.12 -7.80
C VAL A 8 -4.42 -11.59 -9.00
N ILE A 9 -5.75 -11.70 -8.97
CA ILE A 9 -6.62 -11.29 -10.10
C ILE A 9 -7.26 -9.92 -9.86
N GLU A 10 -7.67 -9.65 -8.62
CA GLU A 10 -8.59 -8.57 -8.29
C GLU A 10 -7.92 -7.39 -7.60
N ALA A 11 -6.71 -7.46 -7.04
CA ALA A 11 -6.15 -6.34 -6.28
C ALA A 11 -6.00 -5.05 -7.12
N ILE A 12 -5.67 -5.21 -8.40
CA ILE A 12 -5.40 -4.14 -9.34
C ILE A 12 -6.42 -4.17 -10.46
N ILE A 13 -6.94 -3.01 -10.84
CA ILE A 13 -7.80 -2.88 -12.02
C ILE A 13 -7.01 -3.24 -13.27
N SER A 14 -7.62 -4.07 -14.10
CA SER A 14 -7.11 -4.48 -15.40
C SER A 14 -8.25 -4.49 -16.42
N LYS A 15 -7.89 -4.53 -17.71
CA LYS A 15 -8.87 -4.69 -18.79
C LYS A 15 -9.67 -5.98 -18.66
N LYS A 16 -9.08 -7.03 -18.08
CA LYS A 16 -9.70 -8.34 -17.86
C LYS A 16 -10.76 -8.33 -16.76
N ASN A 17 -10.47 -7.70 -15.60
CA ASN A 17 -11.41 -7.66 -14.47
C ASN A 17 -12.37 -6.46 -14.49
N THR A 18 -12.07 -5.44 -15.30
CA THR A 18 -12.87 -4.21 -15.42
C THR A 18 -13.12 -3.88 -16.90
N PRO A 19 -14.09 -4.56 -17.56
CA PRO A 19 -14.34 -4.40 -18.99
C PRO A 19 -14.81 -3.00 -19.40
N LEU A 20 -14.58 -2.63 -20.65
CA LEU A 20 -15.08 -1.38 -21.23
C LEU A 20 -16.61 -1.28 -21.08
N GLY A 21 -17.09 -0.11 -20.64
CA GLY A 21 -18.52 0.15 -20.45
C GLY A 21 -19.11 -0.37 -19.14
N SER A 22 -18.35 -1.14 -18.34
CA SER A 22 -18.74 -1.52 -16.98
C SER A 22 -18.83 -0.31 -16.05
N ASN A 23 -19.53 -0.49 -14.92
CA ASN A 23 -19.60 0.50 -13.84
C ASN A 23 -18.70 0.07 -12.68
N VAL A 24 -17.79 0.95 -12.27
CA VAL A 24 -16.98 0.78 -11.06
C VAL A 24 -17.64 1.55 -9.92
N ILE A 25 -17.92 0.86 -8.82
CA ILE A 25 -18.48 1.44 -7.59
C ILE A 25 -17.32 1.88 -6.69
N TYR A 26 -17.40 3.09 -6.15
CA TYR A 26 -16.37 3.62 -5.28
C TYR A 26 -16.42 2.98 -3.88
N ASP A 27 -15.29 2.45 -3.37
CA ASP A 27 -15.27 1.74 -2.07
C ASP A 27 -15.46 2.63 -0.84
N GLY A 28 -15.10 3.91 -0.93
CA GLY A 28 -15.35 4.91 0.10
C GLY A 28 -16.66 5.68 -0.10
N GLU A 29 -17.36 5.48 -1.23
CA GLU A 29 -18.61 6.17 -1.58
C GLU A 29 -19.59 5.21 -2.29
N ASN A 30 -20.02 4.13 -1.63
CA ASN A 30 -20.74 2.99 -2.23
C ASN A 30 -22.01 3.32 -3.02
N LYS A 31 -22.57 4.54 -2.88
CA LYS A 31 -23.72 5.03 -3.66
C LYS A 31 -23.34 5.67 -5.00
N LYS A 32 -22.05 5.92 -5.23
CA LYS A 32 -21.51 6.53 -6.45
C LYS A 32 -20.84 5.45 -7.28
N ASN A 33 -20.98 5.59 -8.60
CA ASN A 33 -20.28 4.76 -9.56
C ASN A 33 -19.76 5.60 -10.72
N MET A 34 -18.91 4.99 -11.54
CA MET A 34 -18.36 5.57 -12.74
C MET A 34 -18.37 4.55 -13.87
N LYS A 35 -18.90 4.94 -15.02
CA LYS A 35 -18.82 4.14 -16.23
C LYS A 35 -17.43 4.23 -16.84
N ILE A 36 -16.86 3.07 -17.19
CA ILE A 36 -15.55 2.97 -17.80
C ILE A 36 -15.63 3.35 -19.28
N THR A 37 -15.00 4.48 -19.61
CA THR A 37 -14.94 5.03 -20.97
C THR A 37 -13.72 4.46 -21.72
N PRO A 38 -13.66 4.56 -23.07
CA PRO A 38 -12.50 4.12 -23.84
C PRO A 38 -11.18 4.76 -23.38
N LYS A 39 -11.21 6.05 -23.02
CA LYS A 39 -10.04 6.80 -22.54
C LYS A 39 -9.52 6.28 -21.19
N ILE A 40 -10.41 5.84 -20.31
CA ILE A 40 -10.02 5.28 -19.01
C ILE A 40 -9.55 3.84 -19.21
N PHE A 41 -10.31 3.05 -19.98
CA PHE A 41 -9.97 1.66 -20.26
C PHE A 41 -8.58 1.52 -20.92
N SER A 42 -8.17 2.48 -21.76
CA SER A 42 -6.86 2.46 -22.40
C SER A 42 -5.69 2.60 -21.44
N THR A 43 -5.89 3.16 -20.24
CA THR A 43 -4.82 3.30 -19.23
C THR A 43 -4.65 2.07 -18.35
N PHE A 44 -5.58 1.10 -18.40
CA PHE A 44 -5.50 -0.09 -17.58
C PHE A 44 -4.51 -1.11 -18.17
N PRO A 45 -3.77 -1.84 -17.32
CA PRO A 45 -2.98 -2.99 -17.79
C PRO A 45 -3.90 -4.07 -18.34
N GLN A 46 -3.37 -4.94 -19.22
CA GLN A 46 -4.15 -6.03 -19.81
C GLN A 46 -4.68 -6.98 -18.73
N GLU A 47 -3.80 -7.39 -17.82
CA GLU A 47 -4.13 -8.23 -16.68
C GLU A 47 -3.48 -7.67 -15.40
N SER A 48 -3.76 -8.29 -14.25
CA SER A 48 -3.14 -7.92 -12.98
C SER A 48 -1.62 -8.18 -13.02
N PRO A 49 -0.78 -7.29 -12.47
CA PRO A 49 0.67 -7.46 -12.45
C PRO A 49 1.13 -8.59 -11.52
N PHE A 50 0.21 -9.23 -10.79
CA PHE A 50 0.52 -10.32 -9.85
C PHE A 50 0.20 -11.72 -10.40
N ILE A 51 -0.30 -11.83 -11.63
CA ILE A 51 -0.64 -13.12 -12.25
C ILE A 51 0.61 -14.00 -12.36
N ASN A 52 0.47 -15.27 -11.96
CA ASN A 52 1.52 -16.29 -11.94
C ASN A 52 2.74 -15.93 -11.07
N LEU A 53 2.60 -14.96 -10.17
CA LEU A 53 3.64 -14.57 -9.23
C LEU A 53 3.21 -15.00 -7.83
N THR A 54 4.07 -15.76 -7.18
CA THR A 54 4.05 -15.95 -5.73
C THR A 54 5.46 -15.70 -5.25
N TYR A 55 5.61 -14.82 -4.27
CA TYR A 55 6.92 -14.41 -3.77
C TYR A 55 7.26 -15.21 -2.53
N GLU A 56 8.48 -15.73 -2.43
CA GLU A 56 8.91 -16.48 -1.26
C GLU A 56 9.04 -15.58 -0.04
N ASN A 57 9.79 -14.49 -0.14
CA ASN A 57 10.02 -13.56 0.96
C ASN A 57 9.57 -12.15 0.59
N CYS A 58 8.65 -11.59 1.37
CA CYS A 58 8.18 -10.23 1.20
C CYS A 58 8.51 -9.36 2.41
N SER A 59 8.96 -8.14 2.14
CA SER A 59 9.05 -7.08 3.15
C SER A 59 7.97 -6.04 2.92
N VAL A 60 7.16 -5.80 3.94
CA VAL A 60 6.16 -4.72 3.97
C VAL A 60 6.65 -3.64 4.93
N VAL A 61 6.90 -2.45 4.40
CA VAL A 61 7.52 -1.36 5.14
C VAL A 61 6.50 -0.25 5.37
N GLY A 62 6.04 -0.12 6.60
CA GLY A 62 5.30 1.04 7.09
C GLY A 62 6.22 2.21 7.40
N ASN A 63 5.63 3.34 7.79
CA ASN A 63 6.37 4.60 7.90
C ASN A 63 6.75 4.97 9.34
N GLY A 64 6.47 4.13 10.33
CA GLY A 64 6.63 4.48 11.75
C GLY A 64 8.08 4.82 12.13
N GLY A 65 8.23 5.79 13.03
CA GLY A 65 9.53 6.28 13.49
C GLY A 65 10.43 5.24 14.17
N ILE A 66 9.89 4.07 14.53
CA ILE A 66 10.68 2.94 15.06
C ILE A 66 11.76 2.44 14.09
N LEU A 67 11.68 2.80 12.80
CA LEU A 67 12.70 2.46 11.80
C LEU A 67 13.91 3.38 11.82
N GLU A 68 13.84 4.53 12.49
CA GLU A 68 14.99 5.42 12.64
C GLU A 68 16.15 4.71 13.35
N ASP A 69 17.34 4.75 12.74
CA ASP A 69 18.56 4.06 13.22
C ASP A 69 18.39 2.55 13.48
N SER A 70 17.45 1.92 12.76
CA SER A 70 17.20 0.49 12.88
C SER A 70 18.21 -0.39 12.15
N GLY A 71 18.91 0.14 11.13
CA GLY A 71 19.82 -0.64 10.29
C GLY A 71 19.15 -1.74 9.46
N CYS A 72 17.83 -1.71 9.31
CA CYS A 72 17.06 -2.79 8.67
C CYS A 72 17.10 -2.80 7.14
N GLY A 73 17.70 -1.80 6.49
CA GLY A 73 17.60 -1.63 5.04
C GLY A 73 18.17 -2.81 4.26
N ILE A 74 19.29 -3.38 4.67
CA ILE A 74 19.89 -4.56 4.01
C ILE A 74 18.94 -5.77 4.09
N GLN A 75 18.36 -6.02 5.27
CA GLN A 75 17.44 -7.14 5.46
C GLN A 75 16.14 -6.95 4.66
N ILE A 76 15.62 -5.72 4.58
CA ILE A 76 14.46 -5.36 3.76
C ILE A 76 14.77 -5.62 2.28
N ASP A 77 15.90 -5.13 1.79
CA ASP A 77 16.28 -5.21 0.38
C ASP A 77 16.59 -6.64 -0.09
N ASN A 78 16.93 -7.55 0.84
CA ASN A 78 17.12 -8.98 0.56
C ASN A 78 15.81 -9.76 0.30
N SER A 79 14.64 -9.15 0.55
CA SER A 79 13.35 -9.80 0.23
C SER A 79 13.10 -9.84 -1.28
N ASP A 80 12.39 -10.84 -1.78
CA ASP A 80 12.06 -10.96 -3.21
C ASP A 80 11.18 -9.79 -3.67
N PHE A 81 10.23 -9.38 -2.82
CA PHE A 81 9.27 -8.32 -3.10
C PHE A 81 9.15 -7.34 -1.92
N VAL A 82 9.34 -6.05 -2.18
CA VAL A 82 9.25 -4.99 -1.17
C VAL A 82 8.07 -4.06 -1.45
N ILE A 83 7.18 -3.92 -0.46
CA ILE A 83 5.98 -3.09 -0.53
C ILE A 83 6.08 -1.92 0.45
N ARG A 84 5.87 -0.69 -0.02
CA ARG A 84 5.95 0.54 0.78
C ARG A 84 4.64 1.33 0.75
N CYS A 85 4.44 2.17 1.76
CA CYS A 85 3.25 3.01 1.88
C CYS A 85 3.56 4.49 1.65
N ASN A 86 2.84 5.12 0.71
CA ASN A 86 2.76 6.58 0.60
C ASN A 86 4.07 7.28 0.17
N LEU A 87 4.81 6.71 -0.77
CA LEU A 87 6.03 7.28 -1.36
C LEU A 87 7.00 7.91 -0.34
N PRO A 88 7.38 7.21 0.74
CA PRO A 88 8.24 7.80 1.76
C PRO A 88 9.67 7.94 1.21
N PRO A 89 10.52 8.81 1.78
CA PRO A 89 11.92 8.87 1.39
C PRO A 89 12.64 7.55 1.74
N LEU A 90 13.58 7.14 0.89
CA LEU A 90 14.38 5.92 1.05
C LEU A 90 15.73 6.24 1.71
N ASN A 91 16.22 5.34 2.57
CA ASN A 91 17.51 5.49 3.25
C ASN A 91 18.08 4.13 3.70
N LYS A 92 19.26 4.14 4.32
CA LYS A 92 19.96 2.95 4.83
C LYS A 92 19.17 2.10 5.84
N ASP A 93 18.23 2.68 6.57
CA ASP A 93 17.48 1.99 7.62
C ASP A 93 16.24 1.28 7.06
N VAL A 94 15.69 1.82 5.97
CA VAL A 94 14.48 1.28 5.32
C VAL A 94 14.75 0.59 4.00
N GLY A 95 15.98 0.68 3.48
CA GLY A 95 16.39 0.09 2.21
C GLY A 95 15.97 0.92 1.00
N TYR A 96 16.46 0.53 -0.17
CA TYR A 96 16.22 1.21 -1.45
C TYR A 96 15.39 0.35 -2.42
N LYS A 97 15.33 -0.97 -2.22
CA LYS A 97 14.50 -1.85 -3.06
C LYS A 97 13.03 -1.54 -2.82
N THR A 98 12.30 -1.38 -3.92
CA THR A 98 10.84 -1.27 -3.91
C THR A 98 10.30 -1.94 -5.16
N ASN A 99 9.23 -2.72 -5.01
CA ASN A 99 8.53 -3.32 -6.14
C ASN A 99 7.11 -2.75 -6.28
N LEU A 100 6.51 -2.38 -5.13
CA LEU A 100 5.20 -1.76 -5.06
C LEU A 100 5.21 -0.65 -4.02
N VAL A 101 4.70 0.52 -4.37
CA VAL A 101 4.49 1.62 -3.42
C VAL A 101 3.10 2.22 -3.63
N THR A 102 2.42 2.57 -2.54
CA THR A 102 1.14 3.29 -2.63
C THR A 102 1.36 4.80 -2.64
N ALA A 103 0.38 5.56 -3.14
CA ALA A 103 0.30 6.99 -2.84
C ALA A 103 -1.15 7.39 -2.54
N ASN A 104 -1.36 7.98 -1.37
CA ASN A 104 -2.61 8.65 -1.06
C ASN A 104 -2.79 9.86 -2.00
N PRO A 105 -4.02 10.10 -2.50
CA PRO A 105 -4.33 11.28 -3.31
C PRO A 105 -3.82 12.62 -2.77
N SER A 106 -3.66 12.79 -1.45
CA SER A 106 -3.10 14.02 -0.87
C SER A 106 -1.66 14.30 -1.33
N ILE A 107 -0.84 13.27 -1.50
CA ILE A 107 0.58 13.36 -1.91
C ILE A 107 0.68 13.80 -3.37
N LEU A 108 -0.32 13.46 -4.19
CA LEU A 108 -0.35 13.80 -5.61
C LEU A 108 -0.51 15.31 -5.87
N PHE A 109 -0.79 16.10 -4.83
CA PHE A 109 -0.84 17.57 -4.90
C PHE A 109 0.47 18.25 -4.51
N GLU A 110 1.46 17.49 -4.03
CA GLU A 110 2.75 18.04 -3.64
C GLU A 110 3.53 18.53 -4.88
N LYS A 111 4.23 19.66 -4.72
CA LYS A 111 4.99 20.28 -5.83
C LYS A 111 6.06 19.36 -6.41
N HIS A 112 6.63 18.51 -5.57
CA HIS A 112 7.74 17.60 -5.89
C HIS A 112 7.28 16.15 -6.08
N PHE A 113 6.00 15.91 -6.39
CA PHE A 113 5.46 14.56 -6.54
C PHE A 113 6.28 13.71 -7.54
N VAL A 114 6.63 14.27 -8.71
CA VAL A 114 7.40 13.56 -9.73
C VAL A 114 8.81 13.24 -9.20
N ASP A 115 9.49 14.21 -8.60
CA ASP A 115 10.82 14.01 -8.02
C ASP A 115 10.79 12.90 -6.95
N SER A 116 9.80 12.91 -6.07
CA SER A 116 9.61 11.87 -5.04
C SER A 116 9.29 10.49 -5.64
N ALA A 117 8.55 10.44 -6.74
CA ALA A 117 8.24 9.19 -7.43
C ALA A 117 9.47 8.64 -8.17
N ASP A 118 10.23 9.47 -8.87
CA ASP A 118 11.34 9.04 -9.72
C ASP A 118 12.47 8.33 -8.95
N VAL A 119 12.63 8.62 -7.66
CA VAL A 119 13.55 7.90 -6.76
C VAL A 119 13.30 6.38 -6.76
N TYR A 120 12.06 5.95 -7.05
CA TYR A 120 11.66 4.55 -7.06
C TYR A 120 12.00 3.80 -8.36
N GLY A 121 12.48 4.49 -9.40
CA GLY A 121 12.83 3.86 -10.68
C GLY A 121 11.68 3.04 -11.27
N THR A 122 11.98 1.82 -11.73
CA THR A 122 10.98 0.90 -12.29
C THR A 122 10.19 0.20 -11.18
N THR A 123 9.21 0.92 -10.63
CA THR A 123 8.34 0.44 -9.53
C THR A 123 6.86 0.60 -9.89
N LEU A 124 6.01 -0.31 -9.39
CA LEU A 124 4.56 -0.14 -9.46
C LEU A 124 4.07 0.90 -8.43
N LEU A 125 3.35 1.92 -8.90
CA LEU A 125 2.71 2.93 -8.05
C LEU A 125 1.21 2.67 -7.96
N ALA A 126 0.76 2.09 -6.85
CA ALA A 126 -0.65 1.80 -6.60
C ALA A 126 -1.42 3.02 -6.09
N LEU A 127 -2.39 3.46 -6.90
CA LEU A 127 -3.23 4.62 -6.63
C LEU A 127 -4.68 4.17 -6.32
N PRO A 128 -5.31 4.66 -5.23
CA PRO A 128 -6.71 4.41 -4.91
C PRO A 128 -7.64 5.34 -5.71
N ALA A 129 -7.51 5.31 -7.04
CA ALA A 129 -8.23 6.21 -7.95
C ALA A 129 -9.75 6.08 -7.81
N PHE A 130 -10.23 4.87 -7.49
CA PHE A 130 -11.65 4.57 -7.39
C PHE A 130 -12.15 4.40 -5.96
N SER A 131 -11.44 4.94 -4.95
CA SER A 131 -11.98 4.94 -3.58
C SER A 131 -12.94 6.09 -3.30
N TYR A 132 -12.70 7.27 -3.89
CA TYR A 132 -13.62 8.41 -3.83
C TYR A 132 -13.65 9.09 -5.20
N LYS A 133 -14.78 9.68 -5.60
CA LYS A 133 -14.91 10.37 -6.91
C LYS A 133 -13.84 11.44 -7.14
N ARG A 134 -13.42 12.13 -6.07
CA ARG A 134 -12.34 13.13 -6.13
C ARG A 134 -10.97 12.52 -6.46
N ASN A 135 -10.73 11.26 -6.05
CA ASN A 135 -9.45 10.58 -6.25
C ASN A 135 -9.23 10.26 -7.72
N THR A 136 -10.29 9.99 -8.48
CA THR A 136 -10.19 9.64 -9.91
C THR A 136 -9.45 10.72 -10.68
N ALA A 137 -9.94 11.96 -10.62
CA ALA A 137 -9.35 13.06 -11.39
C ALA A 137 -7.86 13.28 -11.02
N VAL A 138 -7.54 13.22 -9.73
CA VAL A 138 -6.17 13.43 -9.23
C VAL A 138 -5.24 12.29 -9.62
N SER A 139 -5.70 11.05 -9.54
CA SER A 139 -4.89 9.86 -9.88
C SER A 139 -4.61 9.80 -11.39
N PHE A 140 -5.59 10.13 -12.22
CA PHE A 140 -5.37 10.24 -13.66
C PHE A 140 -4.45 11.41 -14.02
N ARG A 141 -4.55 12.55 -13.33
CA ARG A 141 -3.58 13.64 -13.49
C ARG A 141 -2.16 13.16 -13.15
N ALA A 142 -1.97 12.47 -12.03
CA ALA A 142 -0.68 11.93 -11.65
C ALA A 142 -0.12 10.95 -12.71
N LEU A 143 -0.98 10.08 -13.26
CA LEU A 143 -0.59 9.18 -14.36
C LEU A 143 -0.07 9.96 -15.58
N TYR A 144 -0.82 10.97 -16.05
CA TYR A 144 -0.40 11.75 -17.22
C TYR A 144 0.85 12.58 -16.93
N THR A 145 0.97 13.16 -15.73
CA THR A 145 2.18 13.87 -15.32
C THR A 145 3.40 12.95 -15.36
N LEU A 146 3.32 11.74 -14.81
CA LEU A 146 4.45 10.79 -14.85
C LEU A 146 4.82 10.41 -16.28
N GLN A 147 3.85 10.29 -17.18
CA GLN A 147 4.08 10.05 -18.61
C GLN A 147 4.77 11.24 -19.29
N ASP A 148 4.30 12.46 -19.04
CA ASP A 148 4.86 13.69 -19.61
C ASP A 148 6.34 13.88 -19.19
N PHE A 149 6.65 13.54 -17.94
CA PHE A 149 8.01 13.58 -17.39
C PHE A 149 8.85 12.33 -17.72
N LYS A 150 8.28 11.35 -18.44
CA LYS A 150 8.95 10.10 -18.82
C LYS A 150 9.49 9.31 -17.62
N SER A 151 8.77 9.35 -16.50
CA SER A 151 9.08 8.58 -15.31
C SER A 151 9.07 7.08 -15.60
N GLN A 152 9.95 6.33 -14.94
CA GLN A 152 10.00 4.87 -15.00
C GLN A 152 8.97 4.22 -14.07
N VAL A 153 8.37 4.99 -13.16
CA VAL A 153 7.33 4.51 -12.25
C VAL A 153 6.06 4.21 -13.04
N GLN A 154 5.42 3.09 -12.72
CA GLN A 154 4.26 2.58 -13.44
C GLN A 154 2.98 2.74 -12.61
N PRO A 155 2.12 3.73 -12.90
CA PRO A 155 0.87 3.92 -12.17
C PRO A 155 -0.10 2.78 -12.46
N ILE A 156 -0.61 2.17 -11.39
CA ILE A 156 -1.66 1.17 -11.42
C ILE A 156 -2.77 1.55 -10.43
N PHE A 157 -3.99 1.08 -10.66
CA PHE A 157 -5.13 1.47 -9.84
C PHE A 157 -5.61 0.32 -8.96
N LEU A 158 -5.71 0.57 -7.65
CA LEU A 158 -6.33 -0.39 -6.73
C LEU A 158 -7.79 -0.61 -7.11
N ASN A 159 -8.22 -1.87 -7.10
CA ASN A 159 -9.59 -2.23 -7.41
C ASN A 159 -10.51 -2.01 -6.20
N PRO A 160 -11.53 -1.14 -6.29
CA PRO A 160 -12.38 -0.84 -5.16
C PRO A 160 -13.22 -2.06 -4.73
N LYS A 161 -13.52 -2.99 -5.64
CA LYS A 161 -14.20 -4.24 -5.28
C LYS A 161 -13.34 -5.11 -4.37
N TYR A 162 -12.05 -5.22 -4.67
CA TYR A 162 -11.10 -5.93 -3.81
C TYR A 162 -10.97 -5.25 -2.45
N LEU A 163 -10.87 -3.91 -2.41
CA LEU A 163 -10.80 -3.16 -1.15
C LEU A 163 -12.07 -3.33 -0.29
N GLN A 164 -13.26 -3.37 -0.91
CA GLN A 164 -14.52 -3.65 -0.20
C GLN A 164 -14.53 -5.06 0.39
N ASN A 165 -14.21 -6.08 -0.41
CA ASN A 165 -14.14 -7.46 0.07
C ASN A 165 -13.14 -7.62 1.21
N LEU A 166 -12.00 -6.93 1.13
CA LEU A 166 -10.98 -6.95 2.16
C LEU A 166 -11.49 -6.32 3.47
N ALA A 167 -12.15 -5.16 3.37
CA ALA A 167 -12.76 -4.51 4.53
C ALA A 167 -13.85 -5.39 5.16
N GLU A 168 -14.66 -6.09 4.36
CA GLU A 168 -15.67 -7.04 4.84
C GLU A 168 -15.05 -8.24 5.52
N PHE A 169 -14.01 -8.84 4.94
CA PHE A 169 -13.27 -9.95 5.53
C PHE A 169 -12.80 -9.62 6.95
N TRP A 170 -12.10 -8.49 7.11
CA TRP A 170 -11.58 -8.09 8.41
C TRP A 170 -12.70 -7.73 9.39
N ARG A 171 -13.79 -7.11 8.92
CA ARG A 171 -14.97 -6.81 9.75
C ARG A 171 -15.62 -8.08 10.30
N HIS A 172 -15.76 -9.13 9.48
CA HIS A 172 -16.25 -10.43 9.94
C HIS A 172 -15.35 -11.06 11.01
N HIS A 173 -14.07 -10.72 11.02
CA HIS A 173 -13.11 -11.18 12.03
C HIS A 173 -13.03 -10.24 13.25
N GLY A 174 -13.91 -9.23 13.35
CA GLY A 174 -13.99 -8.34 14.51
C GLY A 174 -13.19 -7.05 14.39
N PHE A 175 -12.72 -6.70 13.19
CA PHE A 175 -12.08 -5.41 12.94
C PHE A 175 -13.13 -4.28 12.91
N GLN A 176 -13.12 -3.41 13.92
CA GLN A 176 -14.08 -2.32 14.08
C GLN A 176 -13.55 -1.00 13.50
N ALA A 177 -13.46 -0.91 12.17
CA ALA A 177 -13.28 0.38 11.50
C ALA A 177 -14.05 0.42 10.18
N SER A 178 -14.41 1.63 9.75
CA SER A 178 -15.08 1.87 8.47
C SER A 178 -14.16 1.65 7.27
N GLN A 179 -12.84 1.83 7.43
CA GLN A 179 -11.84 1.67 6.38
C GLN A 179 -10.49 1.23 6.97
N LEU A 180 -9.80 0.34 6.27
CA LEU A 180 -8.43 -0.10 6.58
C LEU A 180 -7.43 1.01 6.24
N SER A 181 -6.38 1.18 7.03
CA SER A 181 -5.28 2.06 6.62
C SER A 181 -4.57 1.53 5.36
N SER A 182 -3.80 2.40 4.70
CA SER A 182 -2.92 1.97 3.61
C SER A 182 -1.97 0.85 4.05
N GLY A 183 -1.41 0.97 5.26
CA GLY A 183 -0.50 -0.02 5.83
C GLY A 183 -1.17 -1.38 6.00
N PHE A 184 -2.35 -1.42 6.59
CA PHE A 184 -3.08 -2.67 6.81
C PHE A 184 -3.58 -3.29 5.49
N THR A 185 -3.93 -2.45 4.51
CA THR A 185 -4.28 -2.88 3.15
C THR A 185 -3.10 -3.58 2.47
N ILE A 186 -1.90 -3.01 2.50
CA ILE A 186 -0.74 -3.65 1.84
C ILE A 186 -0.22 -4.87 2.59
N VAL A 187 -0.35 -4.94 3.93
CA VAL A 187 -0.08 -6.18 4.67
C VAL A 187 -1.07 -7.27 4.23
N SER A 188 -2.34 -6.93 4.08
CA SER A 188 -3.35 -7.88 3.59
C SER A 188 -3.06 -8.38 2.18
N LEU A 189 -2.58 -7.49 1.30
CA LEU A 189 -2.12 -7.86 -0.02
C LEU A 189 -0.95 -8.87 0.06
N ALA A 190 0.04 -8.60 0.91
CA ALA A 190 1.17 -9.51 1.11
C ALA A 190 0.74 -10.89 1.65
N LEU A 191 -0.27 -10.95 2.54
CA LEU A 191 -0.87 -12.21 3.03
C LEU A 191 -1.44 -13.08 1.91
N GLU A 192 -1.79 -12.48 0.77
CA GLU A 192 -2.30 -13.22 -0.38
C GLU A 192 -1.20 -13.57 -1.39
N LEU A 193 -0.18 -12.71 -1.55
CA LEU A 193 0.84 -12.82 -2.60
C LEU A 193 2.14 -13.53 -2.18
N CYS A 194 2.39 -13.66 -0.87
CA CYS A 194 3.70 -14.07 -0.36
C CYS A 194 3.61 -15.33 0.52
N HIS A 195 4.68 -16.13 0.56
CA HIS A 195 4.82 -17.25 1.50
C HIS A 195 5.29 -16.77 2.88
N ASN A 196 6.40 -16.04 2.93
CA ASN A 196 6.97 -15.46 4.15
C ASN A 196 6.83 -13.94 4.12
N ILE A 197 6.32 -13.37 5.20
CA ILE A 197 5.98 -11.95 5.27
C ILE A 197 6.68 -11.36 6.48
N HIS A 198 7.53 -10.38 6.22
CA HIS A 198 8.21 -9.58 7.23
C HIS A 198 7.65 -8.17 7.18
N ILE A 199 7.21 -7.65 8.32
CA ILE A 199 6.67 -6.30 8.43
C ILE A 199 7.57 -5.42 9.29
N TYR A 200 7.80 -4.19 8.83
CA TYR A 200 8.73 -3.21 9.41
C TYR A 200 8.01 -1.87 9.57
N GLY A 201 8.31 -1.10 10.62
CA GLY A 201 7.75 0.25 10.78
C GLY A 201 6.27 0.32 11.11
N PHE A 202 5.64 -0.81 11.47
CA PHE A 202 4.27 -0.86 11.97
C PHE A 202 4.26 -0.62 13.48
N TRP A 203 4.48 0.63 13.89
CA TRP A 203 4.47 1.05 15.29
C TRP A 203 3.72 2.37 15.44
N PRO A 204 2.46 2.36 15.93
CA PRO A 204 1.62 3.56 15.98
C PRO A 204 1.79 4.37 17.27
N PHE A 205 2.85 4.16 18.05
CA PHE A 205 3.07 4.79 19.35
C PHE A 205 4.27 5.74 19.31
N THR A 206 4.24 6.76 20.17
CA THR A 206 5.30 7.80 20.29
C THR A 206 6.43 7.40 21.24
N VAL A 207 6.35 6.21 21.83
CA VAL A 207 7.34 5.67 22.76
C VAL A 207 7.82 4.34 22.21
N GLY A 208 9.13 4.13 22.12
CA GLY A 208 9.73 2.89 21.65
C GLY A 208 9.81 1.81 22.72
N LEU A 209 10.36 0.65 22.35
CA LEU A 209 10.49 -0.50 23.24
C LEU A 209 11.39 -0.24 24.45
N GLU A 210 12.35 0.69 24.34
CA GLU A 210 13.31 1.05 25.39
C GLU A 210 12.89 2.35 26.12
N GLY A 211 11.67 2.82 25.91
CA GLY A 211 11.15 4.04 26.53
C GLY A 211 11.60 5.34 25.84
N GLN A 212 12.35 5.26 24.74
CA GLN A 212 12.76 6.43 23.95
C GLN A 212 11.56 7.08 23.27
N HIS A 213 11.59 8.41 23.15
CA HIS A 213 10.61 9.13 22.32
C HIS A 213 10.86 8.81 20.85
N LEU A 214 9.80 8.47 20.12
CA LEU A 214 9.83 8.21 18.69
C LEU A 214 9.06 9.29 17.95
N ARG A 215 9.61 9.72 16.82
CA ARG A 215 8.90 10.54 15.83
C ARG A 215 7.71 9.75 15.26
N HIS A 216 6.73 10.47 14.73
CA HIS A 216 5.59 9.80 14.10
C HIS A 216 6.01 8.98 12.87
N HIS A 217 6.81 9.57 11.98
CA HIS A 217 7.42 8.87 10.86
C HIS A 217 8.94 8.79 11.04
N TYR A 218 9.60 7.88 10.32
CA TYR A 218 11.08 7.80 10.33
C TYR A 218 11.76 8.97 9.60
N TYR A 219 11.00 9.78 8.86
CA TYR A 219 11.50 10.88 8.04
C TYR A 219 10.99 12.26 8.44
N ASP A 220 9.90 12.33 9.22
CA ASP A 220 9.34 13.58 9.73
C ASP A 220 8.63 13.34 11.07
N ASP A 221 8.21 14.43 11.72
CA ASP A 221 7.35 14.36 12.91
C ASP A 221 5.94 14.90 12.64
N CYS A 222 5.48 14.78 11.40
CA CYS A 222 4.13 15.17 11.02
C CYS A 222 3.15 14.15 11.58
N LYS A 223 2.40 14.54 12.63
CA LYS A 223 1.31 13.74 13.18
C LYS A 223 0.36 13.31 12.06
N ALA A 224 0.08 12.02 11.94
CA ALA A 224 -0.91 11.58 10.98
C ALA A 224 -2.25 12.26 11.26
N LYS A 225 -2.81 12.88 10.22
CA LYS A 225 -4.22 13.31 10.18
C LYS A 225 -5.11 12.08 9.97
N THR A 226 -4.89 11.03 10.76
CA THR A 226 -5.45 9.70 10.52
C THR A 226 -6.84 9.59 11.10
N ILE A 227 -7.80 9.26 10.24
CA ILE A 227 -9.14 8.79 10.60
C ILE A 227 -9.14 7.32 11.05
N HIS A 228 -8.02 6.60 10.90
CA HIS A 228 -7.87 5.19 11.23
C HIS A 228 -7.42 4.98 12.67
N ASN A 229 -7.88 3.88 13.27
CA ASN A 229 -7.46 3.42 14.59
C ASN A 229 -6.19 2.55 14.48
N LEU A 230 -5.05 3.20 14.24
CA LEU A 230 -3.77 2.52 14.06
C LEU A 230 -3.37 1.63 15.26
N PRO A 231 -3.63 2.00 16.53
CA PRO A 231 -3.42 1.08 17.66
C PRO A 231 -4.25 -0.21 17.58
N ALA A 232 -5.49 -0.14 17.10
CA ALA A 232 -6.30 -1.35 16.89
C ALA A 232 -5.76 -2.21 15.74
N GLU A 233 -5.32 -1.60 14.64
CA GLU A 233 -4.63 -2.30 13.55
C GLU A 233 -3.37 -3.00 14.02
N PHE A 234 -2.55 -2.32 14.83
CA PHE A 234 -1.33 -2.89 15.39
C PHE A 234 -1.62 -4.15 16.23
N ARG A 235 -2.67 -4.16 17.04
CA ARG A 235 -3.05 -5.35 17.83
C ARG A 235 -3.40 -6.55 16.93
N TRP A 236 -4.03 -6.30 15.79
CA TRP A 236 -4.29 -7.34 14.79
C TRP A 236 -3.00 -7.87 14.18
N LEU A 237 -2.11 -6.98 13.73
CA LEU A 237 -0.80 -7.36 13.20
C LEU A 237 0.04 -8.15 14.22
N LEU A 238 0.01 -7.73 15.49
CA LEU A 238 0.67 -8.44 16.58
C LEU A 238 0.05 -9.82 16.82
N THR A 239 -1.26 -9.97 16.66
CA THR A 239 -1.94 -11.27 16.74
C THR A 239 -1.50 -12.20 15.61
N LEU A 240 -1.40 -11.69 14.39
CA LEU A 240 -0.88 -12.45 13.24
C LEU A 240 0.57 -12.87 13.48
N HIS A 241 1.39 -11.97 14.05
CA HIS A 241 2.76 -12.28 14.44
C HIS A 241 2.84 -13.42 15.45
N LYS A 242 2.07 -13.34 16.54
CA LYS A 242 2.02 -14.39 17.58
C LYS A 242 1.54 -15.74 17.05
N LYS A 243 0.74 -15.75 15.99
CA LYS A 243 0.27 -16.98 15.32
C LYS A 243 1.27 -17.52 14.28
N GLY A 244 2.40 -16.86 14.06
CA GLY A 244 3.39 -17.24 13.05
C GLY A 244 2.92 -17.01 11.61
N ILE A 245 1.87 -16.20 11.40
CA ILE A 245 1.33 -15.90 10.06
C ILE A 245 2.19 -14.87 9.33
N LEU A 246 2.82 -13.97 10.09
CA LEU A 246 3.81 -13.00 9.60
C LEU A 246 4.87 -12.76 10.69
N GLN A 247 5.99 -12.15 10.34
CA GLN A 247 7.00 -11.73 11.30
C GLN A 247 7.04 -10.20 11.42
N MET A 248 6.79 -9.69 12.61
CA MET A 248 6.88 -8.26 12.90
C MET A 248 8.25 -7.92 13.49
N HIS A 249 8.95 -6.97 12.87
CA HIS A 249 10.25 -6.49 13.33
C HIS A 249 10.09 -5.13 13.99
N LEU A 250 10.38 -5.07 15.30
CA LEU A 250 10.24 -3.87 16.13
C LEU A 250 11.56 -3.38 16.72
N GLY A 251 12.65 -4.12 16.50
CA GLY A 251 13.99 -3.78 16.99
C GLY A 251 14.94 -3.45 15.83
N LYS A 252 16.21 -3.21 16.19
CA LYS A 252 17.28 -3.06 15.23
C LYS A 252 17.54 -4.39 14.50
N CYS A 253 17.91 -4.29 13.23
CA CYS A 253 18.39 -5.43 12.46
C CYS A 253 19.91 -5.58 12.61
N LYS A 254 20.39 -6.82 12.42
CA LYS A 254 21.82 -7.17 12.51
C LYS A 254 22.38 -7.44 11.13
#